data_AF-A0A519T4Z6-F1
#
_entry.id   AF-A0A519T4Z6-F1
#
_cell.length_a   1.000
_cell.length_b   1.000
_cell.length_c   1.000
_cell.angle_alpha   90.00
_cell.angle_beta   90.00
_cell.angle_gamma   90.00
#
_symmetry.space_group_name_H-M   'P 1'
#
loop_
_entity.id
_entity.type
_entity.pdbx_description
1 polymer ?
#
loop_
_entity_poly.entity_id
_entity_poly.type
_entity_poly.pdbx_seq_one_letter_code
_entity_poly.pdbx_strand_id
1 'polypeptide(L)'
;MIFKFHPNENMERATAEVKKYAPPGTLVFTSGNTEEMIANSVELITQYSTVAYVGLALGIPVHSYFDVNDLKRKLPIQNGGTSARRIADICRQFGQFAGTGPEFLRQYRPASTQPTLARVAAH
;
A
#
# COMPACT_ATOMS: atom_id res chain seq x y z
N MET A 1 7.78 21.99 0.28
CA MET A 1 8.06 20.56 0.03
C MET A 1 8.48 19.90 1.32
N ILE A 2 8.14 18.64 1.52
CA ILE A 2 8.47 17.88 2.73
C ILE A 2 9.25 16.63 2.30
N PHE A 3 10.39 16.38 2.95
CA PHE A 3 11.10 15.11 2.88
C PHE A 3 10.93 14.36 4.19
N LYS A 4 10.48 13.10 4.13
CA LYS A 4 10.48 12.16 5.25
C LYS A 4 11.46 11.04 4.93
N PHE A 5 12.49 10.89 5.75
CA PHE A 5 13.48 9.83 5.60
C PHE A 5 13.18 8.63 6.51
N HIS A 6 13.60 7.44 6.08
CA HIS A 6 13.62 6.26 6.94
C HIS A 6 14.68 6.44 8.03
N PRO A 7 14.47 5.97 9.29
CA PRO A 7 15.43 6.14 10.37
C PRO A 7 16.86 5.61 10.06
N ASN A 8 16.97 4.66 9.15
CA ASN A 8 18.25 4.06 8.74
C ASN A 8 18.95 4.78 7.57
N GLU A 9 18.43 5.90 7.08
CA GLU A 9 19.12 6.68 6.04
C GLU A 9 20.34 7.41 6.60
N ASN A 10 21.35 7.68 5.76
CA ASN A 10 22.43 8.59 6.12
C ASN A 10 21.90 10.03 6.16
N MET A 11 21.44 10.45 7.33
CA MET A 11 20.75 11.72 7.51
C MET A 11 21.61 12.94 7.21
N GLU A 12 22.91 12.89 7.48
CA GLU A 12 23.82 13.99 7.19
C GLU A 12 23.90 14.23 5.68
N ARG A 13 24.20 13.16 4.92
CA ARG A 13 24.23 13.19 3.46
C ARG A 13 22.89 13.61 2.87
N ALA A 14 21.80 12.94 3.29
CA ALA A 14 20.46 13.19 2.76
C ALA A 14 20.00 14.63 3.02
N THR A 15 20.24 15.16 4.21
CA THR A 15 19.91 16.56 4.54
C THR A 15 20.75 17.54 3.74
N ALA A 16 22.04 17.25 3.52
CA ALA A 16 22.91 18.08 2.68
C ALA A 16 22.44 18.10 1.22
N GLU A 17 22.04 16.95 0.67
CA GLU A 17 21.47 16.85 -0.68
C GLU A 17 20.16 17.65 -0.81
N VAL A 18 19.24 17.51 0.15
CA VAL A 18 17.99 18.30 0.16
C VAL A 18 18.29 19.79 0.22
N LYS A 19 19.16 20.24 1.12
CA LYS A 19 19.53 21.66 1.23
C LYS A 19 20.15 22.22 -0.05
N LYS A 20 20.85 21.37 -0.82
CA LYS A 20 21.51 21.78 -2.06
C LYS A 20 20.55 21.89 -3.25
N TYR A 21 19.59 20.98 -3.37
CA TYR A 21 18.77 20.85 -4.58
C TYR A 21 17.30 21.22 -4.42
N ALA A 22 16.76 21.17 -3.20
CA ALA A 22 15.35 21.47 -2.95
C ALA A 22 15.11 22.99 -2.86
N PRO A 23 13.88 23.46 -3.17
CA PRO A 23 13.53 24.87 -3.00
C PRO A 23 13.66 25.35 -1.54
N PRO A 24 13.87 26.66 -1.33
CA PRO A 24 13.84 27.27 0.00
C PRO A 24 12.56 26.95 0.77
N GLY A 25 12.66 26.81 2.09
CA GLY A 25 11.52 26.45 2.95
C GLY A 25 11.13 24.97 2.91
N THR A 26 11.94 24.12 2.26
CA THR A 26 11.76 22.66 2.34
C THR A 26 12.01 22.16 3.75
N LEU A 27 11.09 21.34 4.26
CA LEU A 27 11.15 20.74 5.59
C LEU A 27 11.68 19.30 5.49
N VAL A 28 12.56 18.92 6.42
CA VAL A 28 13.09 17.57 6.55
C VAL A 28 12.63 16.97 7.87
N PHE A 29 11.98 15.81 7.81
CA PHE A 29 11.53 15.05 8.97
C PHE A 29 12.23 13.70 9.03
N THR A 30 12.67 13.33 10.23
CA THR A 30 13.30 12.03 10.52
C THR A 30 12.39 11.12 11.33
N SER A 31 11.46 11.70 12.08
CA SER A 31 10.44 11.02 12.88
C SER A 31 9.03 11.50 12.50
N GLY A 32 8.01 10.93 13.15
CA GLY A 32 6.61 11.24 12.90
C GLY A 32 5.90 10.18 12.05
N ASN A 33 4.56 10.26 12.06
CA ASN A 33 3.67 9.37 11.32
C ASN A 33 3.68 9.76 9.84
N THR A 34 4.05 8.83 8.95
CA THR A 34 4.20 9.15 7.52
C THR A 34 2.84 9.27 6.84
N GLU A 35 1.87 8.50 7.29
CA GLU A 35 0.50 8.46 6.80
C GLU A 35 -0.23 9.79 7.05
N GLU A 36 -0.06 10.39 8.23
CA GLU A 36 -0.58 11.73 8.55
C GLU A 36 0.02 12.81 7.65
N MET A 37 1.33 12.72 7.39
CA MET A 37 2.01 13.67 6.49
C MET A 37 1.48 13.54 5.06
N ILE A 38 1.24 12.32 4.59
CA ILE A 38 0.65 12.05 3.26
C ILE A 38 -0.78 12.59 3.19
N ALA A 39 -1.60 12.38 4.23
CA ALA A 39 -2.98 12.88 4.28
C ALA A 39 -3.09 14.41 4.19
N ASN A 40 -2.05 15.12 4.60
CA ASN A 40 -1.96 16.59 4.52
C ASN A 40 -1.17 17.08 3.29
N SER A 41 -0.81 16.18 2.37
CA SER A 41 -0.08 16.51 1.15
C SER A 41 -1.03 16.56 -0.06
N VAL A 42 -0.73 17.45 -1.00
CA VAL A 42 -1.47 17.53 -2.28
C VAL A 42 -1.00 16.49 -3.30
N GLU A 43 0.19 15.91 -3.09
CA GLU A 43 0.84 14.96 -3.99
C GLU A 43 1.92 14.18 -3.22
N LEU A 44 2.15 12.92 -3.61
CA LEU A 44 3.16 12.03 -3.02
C LEU A 44 4.17 11.57 -4.07
N ILE A 45 5.46 11.77 -3.78
CA ILE A 45 6.57 11.25 -4.58
C ILE A 45 7.35 10.24 -3.73
N THR A 46 7.59 9.04 -4.27
CA THR A 46 8.41 8.02 -3.64
C THR A 46 9.14 7.20 -4.70
N GLN A 47 10.21 6.48 -4.35
CA GLN A 47 10.82 5.53 -5.29
C GLN A 47 10.14 4.18 -5.13
N TYR A 48 10.54 3.44 -4.08
CA TYR A 48 10.01 2.15 -3.70
C TYR A 48 9.55 2.18 -2.25
N SER A 49 8.29 2.55 -2.02
CA SER A 49 7.70 2.51 -0.68
C SER A 49 6.25 2.08 -0.73
N THR A 50 5.85 1.28 0.26
CA THR A 50 4.46 0.84 0.44
C THR A 50 3.52 1.99 0.77
N VAL A 51 4.05 3.13 1.24
CA VAL A 51 3.25 4.34 1.49
C VAL A 51 2.59 4.89 0.21
N ALA A 52 3.05 4.46 -0.98
CA ALA A 52 2.34 4.71 -2.22
C ALA A 52 0.86 4.27 -2.15
N TYR A 53 0.57 3.13 -1.50
CA TYR A 53 -0.81 2.67 -1.32
C TYR A 53 -1.65 3.63 -0.45
N VAL A 54 -1.04 4.35 0.48
CA VAL A 54 -1.73 5.35 1.31
C VAL A 54 -2.18 6.52 0.45
N GLY A 55 -1.26 7.09 -0.34
CA GLY A 55 -1.61 8.18 -1.28
C GLY A 55 -2.66 7.75 -2.29
N LEU A 56 -2.54 6.53 -2.84
CA LEU A 56 -3.52 5.98 -3.78
C LEU A 56 -4.89 5.77 -3.13
N ALA A 57 -4.95 5.31 -1.88
CA ALA A 57 -6.20 5.14 -1.15
C ALA A 57 -6.88 6.48 -0.83
N LEU A 58 -6.10 7.54 -0.61
CA LEU A 58 -6.60 8.90 -0.38
C LEU A 58 -7.01 9.63 -1.69
N GLY A 59 -6.64 9.08 -2.85
CA GLY A 59 -6.98 9.66 -4.15
C GLY A 59 -6.11 10.85 -4.56
N ILE A 60 -4.98 11.10 -3.87
CA ILE A 60 -4.01 12.12 -4.29
C ILE A 60 -3.11 11.59 -5.42
N PRO A 61 -2.52 12.46 -6.25
CA PRO A 61 -1.49 12.08 -7.21
C PRO A 61 -0.32 11.36 -6.53
N VAL A 62 0.13 10.25 -7.12
CA VAL A 62 1.25 9.44 -6.64
C VAL A 62 2.23 9.19 -7.78
N HIS A 63 3.49 9.56 -7.54
CA HIS A 63 4.62 9.28 -8.42
C HIS A 63 5.52 8.24 -7.74
N SER A 64 5.73 7.11 -8.42
CA SER A 64 6.54 6.01 -7.92
C SER A 64 7.31 5.32 -9.04
N TYR A 65 8.43 4.69 -8.70
CA TYR A 65 9.11 3.76 -9.60
C TYR A 65 8.36 2.43 -9.75
N PHE A 66 7.38 2.14 -8.88
CA PHE A 66 6.39 1.09 -9.13
C PHE A 66 5.41 1.49 -10.25
N ASP A 67 4.88 0.51 -10.98
CA ASP A 67 3.75 0.73 -11.88
C ASP A 67 2.51 1.13 -11.07
N VAL A 68 2.18 2.42 -11.09
CA VAL A 68 1.05 3.00 -10.34
C VAL A 68 -0.29 2.38 -10.74
N ASN A 69 -0.46 1.98 -12.01
CA ASN A 69 -1.70 1.32 -12.45
C ASN A 69 -1.79 -0.10 -11.86
N ASP A 70 -0.67 -0.79 -11.75
CA ASP A 70 -0.60 -2.08 -11.05
C ASP A 70 -0.87 -1.96 -9.55
N LEU A 71 -0.31 -0.94 -8.89
CA LEU A 71 -0.61 -0.67 -7.49
C LEU A 71 -2.10 -0.37 -7.28
N LYS A 72 -2.73 0.43 -8.15
CA LYS A 72 -4.17 0.70 -8.09
C LYS A 72 -4.98 -0.59 -8.15
N ARG A 73 -4.62 -1.53 -9.04
CA ARG A 73 -5.23 -2.87 -9.17
C ARG A 73 -5.08 -3.78 -7.93
N LYS A 74 -4.21 -3.41 -7.00
CA LYS A 74 -3.91 -4.17 -5.78
C LYS A 74 -4.48 -3.51 -4.52
N LEU A 75 -5.15 -2.36 -4.64
CA LEU A 75 -5.72 -1.67 -3.48
C LEU A 75 -6.79 -2.55 -2.78
N PRO A 76 -6.78 -2.65 -1.45
CA PRO A 76 -7.77 -3.46 -0.71
C PRO A 76 -9.23 -3.09 -1.01
N ILE A 77 -9.50 -1.82 -1.32
CA ILE A 77 -10.85 -1.35 -1.62
C ILE A 77 -11.46 -2.05 -2.85
N GLN A 78 -10.63 -2.49 -3.80
CA GLN A 78 -11.11 -3.11 -5.04
C GLN A 78 -11.70 -4.50 -4.84
N ASN A 79 -11.36 -5.18 -3.74
CA ASN A 79 -11.96 -6.46 -3.39
C ASN A 79 -12.87 -6.38 -2.15
N GLY A 80 -13.29 -5.18 -1.77
CA GLY A 80 -14.12 -4.96 -0.59
C GLY A 80 -13.42 -5.31 0.73
N GLY A 81 -12.09 -5.24 0.79
CA GLY A 81 -11.31 -5.60 1.99
C GLY A 81 -11.29 -7.11 2.28
N THR A 82 -11.58 -7.96 1.30
CA THR A 82 -11.70 -9.41 1.51
C THR A 82 -10.38 -10.17 1.49
N SER A 83 -9.25 -9.51 1.19
CA SER A 83 -7.91 -10.14 1.15
C SER A 83 -7.58 -10.93 2.42
N ALA A 84 -7.77 -10.34 3.60
CA ALA A 84 -7.43 -10.98 4.87
C ALA A 84 -8.25 -12.26 5.09
N ARG A 85 -9.55 -12.21 4.79
CA ARG A 85 -10.44 -13.38 4.84
C ARG A 85 -9.97 -14.48 3.88
N ARG A 86 -9.65 -14.13 2.63
CA ARG A 86 -9.16 -15.09 1.62
C ARG A 86 -7.84 -15.74 2.03
N ILE A 87 -6.90 -14.94 2.55
CA ILE A 87 -5.62 -15.44 3.06
C ILE A 87 -5.86 -16.40 4.24
N ALA A 88 -6.71 -16.03 5.19
CA ALA A 88 -7.04 -16.89 6.32
C ALA A 88 -7.71 -18.21 5.88
N ASP A 89 -8.59 -18.17 4.88
CA ASP A 89 -9.21 -19.36 4.31
C ASP A 89 -8.17 -20.29 3.67
N ILE A 90 -7.22 -19.75 2.91
CA ILE A 90 -6.11 -20.52 2.32
C ILE A 90 -5.26 -21.15 3.41
N CYS A 91 -4.83 -20.37 4.41
CA CYS A 91 -3.99 -20.87 5.50
C CYS A 91 -4.69 -21.99 6.28
N ARG A 92 -6.00 -21.85 6.55
CA ARG A 92 -6.80 -22.88 7.24
C ARG A 92 -6.89 -24.17 6.43
N GLN A 93 -7.19 -24.07 5.14
CA GLN A 93 -7.29 -25.25 4.26
C GLN A 93 -5.94 -25.93 4.07
N PHE A 94 -4.87 -25.15 3.87
CA PHE A 94 -3.53 -25.70 3.69
C PHE A 94 -3.00 -26.36 4.96
N GLY A 95 -3.21 -25.74 6.13
CA GLY A 95 -2.77 -26.32 7.41
C GLY A 95 -3.44 -27.65 7.77
N GLN A 96 -4.60 -27.96 7.18
CA GLN A 96 -5.32 -29.23 7.36
C GLN A 96 -5.03 -30.24 6.25
N PHE A 97 -4.29 -29.84 5.20
CA PHE A 97 -4.00 -30.69 4.06
C PHE A 97 -2.75 -31.53 4.31
N ALA A 98 -2.91 -32.85 4.27
CA ALA A 98 -1.80 -33.79 4.30
C ALA A 98 -1.19 -33.92 2.90
N GLY A 99 -0.12 -33.19 2.63
CA GLY A 99 0.60 -33.24 1.35
C GLY A 99 1.51 -32.05 1.14
N THR A 100 1.96 -31.87 -0.10
CA THR A 100 2.85 -30.77 -0.50
C THR A 100 2.08 -29.54 -0.98
N GLY A 101 2.74 -28.38 -0.97
CA GLY A 101 2.19 -27.14 -1.54
C GLY A 101 1.65 -27.29 -2.98
N PRO A 102 2.42 -27.88 -3.91
CA PRO A 102 1.94 -28.11 -5.29
C PRO A 102 0.72 -29.03 -5.39
N GLU A 103 0.58 -30.03 -4.53
CA GLU A 103 -0.61 -30.88 -4.48
C GLU A 103 -1.83 -30.11 -3.99
N PHE A 104 -1.67 -29.31 -2.94
CA PHE A 104 -2.72 -28.42 -2.46
C PHE A 104 -3.21 -27.47 -3.55
N LEU A 105 -2.28 -26.81 -4.27
CA LEU A 105 -2.62 -25.84 -5.30
C LEU A 105 -3.41 -26.46 -6.48
N ARG A 106 -3.18 -27.73 -6.81
CA ARG A 106 -3.92 -28.44 -7.86
C ARG A 106 -5.39 -28.66 -7.54
N GLN A 107 -5.74 -28.77 -6.26
CA GLN A 107 -7.11 -29.01 -5.80
C GLN A 107 -7.78 -27.78 -5.17
N TYR A 108 -7.01 -26.72 -4.89
CA TYR A 108 -7.51 -25.53 -4.22
C TYR A 108 -8.65 -24.88 -5.03
N ARG A 109 -9.79 -24.69 -4.37
CA ARG A 109 -10.92 -23.93 -4.89
C ARG A 109 -11.14 -22.72 -3.98
N PRO A 110 -11.11 -21.48 -4.51
CA PRO A 110 -11.48 -20.32 -3.72
C PRO A 110 -12.91 -20.48 -3.22
N ALA A 111 -13.17 -20.18 -1.95
CA ALA A 111 -14.54 -20.07 -1.47
C ALA A 111 -15.28 -19.04 -2.34
N SER A 112 -16.34 -19.49 -3.01
CA SER A 112 -17.08 -18.67 -3.99
C SER A 112 -17.41 -17.32 -3.39
N THR A 113 -17.04 -16.25 -4.09
CA THR A 113 -17.39 -14.89 -3.70
C THR A 113 -18.90 -14.76 -3.86
N GLN A 114 -19.67 -14.90 -2.77
CA GLN A 114 -21.06 -14.47 -2.82
C GLN A 114 -21.03 -12.96 -3.15
N PRO A 115 -21.70 -12.51 -4.22
CA PRO A 115 -21.76 -11.09 -4.52
C PRO A 115 -22.45 -10.42 -3.33
N THR A 116 -21.79 -9.43 -2.75
CA THR A 116 -22.41 -8.53 -1.80
C THR A 116 -23.58 -7.88 -2.53
N LEU A 117 -24.81 -8.24 -2.16
CA LEU A 117 -26.02 -7.57 -2.63
C LEU A 117 -25.83 -6.08 -2.38
N ALA A 118 -25.61 -5.31 -3.46
CA ALA A 118 -25.77 -3.88 -3.41
C ALA A 118 -27.22 -3.62 -3.03
N ARG A 119 -27.46 -3.21 -1.78
CA ARG A 119 -28.73 -2.57 -1.41
C ARG A 119 -28.83 -1.33 -2.28
N VAL A 120 -29.61 -1.43 -3.34
CA VAL A 120 -30.19 -0.27 -4.02
C VAL A 120 -31.03 0.43 -2.95
N ALA A 121 -30.50 1.52 -2.41
CA ALA A 121 -31.29 2.45 -1.63
C ALA A 121 -32.18 3.21 -2.62
N ALA A 122 -33.38 2.68 -2.84
CA ALA A 122 -34.51 3.50 -3.23
C ALA A 122 -34.98 4.22 -1.96
N HIS A 123 -34.89 5.55 -1.96
CA HIS A 123 -35.87 6.53 -1.49
C HIS A 123 -35.25 7.92 -1.50
#